data_AF-A0A3R9QHA4-F1
#
_entry.id   AF-A0A3R9QHA4-F1
#
_cell.length_a   1.000
_cell.length_b   1.000
_cell.length_c   1.000
_cell.angle_alpha   90.00
_cell.angle_beta   90.00
_cell.angle_gamma   90.00
#
_symmetry.space_group_name_H-M   'P 1'
#
loop_
_entity.id
_entity.type
_entity.pdbx_description
1 polymer ?
#
loop_
_entity_poly.entity_id
_entity_poly.type
_entity_poly.pdbx_seq_one_letter_code
_entity_poly.pdbx_strand_id
1 'polypeptide(L)' 'LFRNDLEINSLLLNIIWDSIILYDPSGRLRELFERVKNAVRDKLERYRTRDGKYGWKPRTKEFKAIEV' A
#
# COMPACT_ATOMS: atom_id res chain seq x y z
N LEU A 1 -11.01 6.41 3.23
CA LEU A 1 -10.41 5.05 3.34
C LEU A 1 -11.43 3.93 3.13
N PHE A 2 -12.66 4.05 3.63
CA PHE A 2 -13.64 2.95 3.56
C PHE A 2 -14.74 3.13 2.49
N ARG A 3 -14.44 3.86 1.43
CA ARG A 3 -15.36 3.95 0.29
C ARG A 3 -15.05 2.78 -0.66
N ASN A 4 -16.08 2.18 -1.24
CA ASN A 4 -15.94 1.03 -2.14
C ASN A 4 -15.28 1.41 -3.48
N ASP A 5 -15.25 2.70 -3.82
CA ASP A 5 -14.63 3.25 -5.03
C ASP A 5 -13.18 3.72 -4.80
N LEU A 6 -12.61 3.49 -3.62
CA LEU A 6 -11.28 3.97 -3.31
C LEU A 6 -10.22 3.11 -4.00
N GLU A 7 -9.57 3.69 -5.00
CA GLU A 7 -8.41 3.08 -5.65
C GLU A 7 -7.14 3.23 -4.80
N ILE A 8 -6.40 2.13 -4.63
CA ILE A 8 -5.10 2.14 -3.96
C ILE A 8 -4.02 2.62 -4.94
N ASN A 9 -3.83 3.94 -4.99
CA ASN A 9 -2.73 4.55 -5.75
C ASN A 9 -1.39 4.54 -4.98
N SER A 10 -0.31 4.90 -5.66
CA SER A 10 1.04 4.90 -5.07
C SER A 10 1.19 5.83 -3.85
N LEU A 11 0.46 6.96 -3.82
CA LEU A 11 0.48 7.87 -2.67
C LEU A 11 -0.16 7.19 -1.46
N LEU A 12 -1.33 6.59 -1.63
CA LEU A 12 -2.03 5.91 -0.55
C LEU A 12 -1.25 4.70 -0.04
N LEU A 13 -0.60 3.97 -0.94
CA LEU A 13 0.27 2.86 -0.57
C LEU A 13 1.47 3.33 0.27
N ASN A 14 2.09 4.46 -0.09
CA ASN A 14 3.15 5.06 0.72
C ASN A 14 2.64 5.48 2.12
N ILE A 15 1.46 6.10 2.19
CA ILE A 15 0.83 6.46 3.47
C ILE A 15 0.64 5.20 4.32
N ILE A 16 0.01 4.16 3.78
CA ILE A 16 -0.25 2.90 4.52
C ILE A 16 1.05 2.24 4.98
N TRP A 17 2.09 2.26 4.16
CA TRP A 17 3.36 1.62 4.46
C TRP A 17 4.08 2.27 5.64
N ASP A 18 4.18 3.60 5.64
CA ASP A 18 4.97 4.37 6.62
C ASP A 18 4.17 4.86 7.83
N SER A 19 2.84 4.86 7.76
CA SER A 19 2.01 5.42 8.82
C SER A 19 2.02 4.56 10.08
N ILE A 20 1.96 5.25 11.22
CA ILE A 20 1.71 4.68 12.54
C ILE A 20 0.27 5.03 12.93
N ILE A 21 -0.53 4.02 13.30
CA ILE A 21 -1.91 4.22 13.77
C ILE A 21 -1.86 4.63 15.24
N LEU A 22 -2.25 5.87 15.54
CA LEU A 22 -2.28 6.39 16.92
C LEU A 22 -3.55 5.99 17.67
N TYR A 23 -4.69 5.91 16.98
CA TYR A 23 -5.99 5.60 17.57
C TYR A 23 -6.90 4.92 16.54
N ASP A 24 -7.34 3.70 16.82
CA ASP A 24 -8.29 2.94 16.00
C ASP A 24 -9.10 1.96 16.88
N PRO A 25 -10.09 2.45 17.64
CA PRO A 25 -10.89 1.61 18.53
C PRO A 25 -11.73 0.57 17.75
N SER A 26 -12.00 0.81 16.47
CA SER A 26 -12.78 -0.08 15.61
C SER A 26 -11.96 -1.23 15.01
N GLY A 27 -10.63 -1.10 14.98
CA GLY A 27 -9.73 -2.02 14.29
C GLY A 27 -9.76 -1.95 12.75
N ARG A 28 -10.66 -1.16 12.15
CA ARG A 28 -10.86 -1.12 10.70
C ARG A 28 -9.68 -0.54 9.94
N LEU A 29 -8.98 0.44 10.52
CA LEU A 29 -7.77 1.01 9.89
C LEU A 29 -6.63 -0.01 9.95
N ARG A 30 -6.45 -0.67 11.09
CA ARG A 30 -5.44 -1.73 11.24
C ARG A 30 -5.68 -2.87 10.26
N GLU A 31 -6.92 -3.35 10.15
CA GLU A 31 -7.28 -4.41 9.21
C GLU A 31 -7.00 -4.00 7.77
N LEU A 32 -7.42 -2.80 7.36
CA LEU A 32 -7.16 -2.28 6.02
C LEU A 32 -5.65 -2.21 5.73
N PHE A 33 -4.85 -1.68 6.67
CA PHE A 33 -3.42 -1.52 6.49
C PHE A 33 -2.73 -2.88 6.35
N GLU A 34 -3.08 -3.85 7.19
CA GLU A 34 -2.54 -5.21 7.10
C GLU A 34 -2.94 -5.90 5.81
N ARG A 35 -4.21 -5.81 5.39
CA ARG A 35 -4.66 -6.37 4.10
C ARG A 35 -3.86 -5.82 2.92
N VAL A 36 -3.72 -4.49 2.85
CA VAL A 36 -2.97 -3.84 1.76
C VAL A 36 -1.49 -4.24 1.82
N LYS A 37 -0.85 -4.20 3.01
CA LYS A 37 0.55 -4.59 3.17
C LYS A 37 0.78 -6.04 2.74
N ASN A 38 -0.09 -6.96 3.11
CA ASN A 38 0.01 -8.36 2.71
C ASN A 38 -0.23 -8.56 1.21
N ALA A 39 -1.17 -7.84 0.61
CA ALA A 39 -1.46 -7.93 -0.83
C ALA A 39 -0.27 -7.53 -1.71
N VAL A 40 0.54 -6.56 -1.24
CA VAL A 40 1.69 -6.03 -2.01
C VAL A 40 3.03 -6.64 -1.63
N ARG A 41 3.19 -7.21 -0.43
CA ARG A 41 4.48 -7.61 0.18
C ARG A 41 5.38 -8.41 -0.76
N ASP A 42 4.82 -9.41 -1.44
CA ASP A 42 5.58 -10.32 -2.31
C ASP A 42 5.50 -9.95 -3.79
N LYS A 43 4.65 -8.96 -4.13
CA LYS A 43 4.36 -8.57 -5.52
C LYS A 43 5.07 -7.29 -5.93
N LEU A 44 5.24 -6.35 -5.00
CA LEU A 44 5.83 -5.05 -5.25
C LEU A 44 7.10 -4.87 -4.41
N GLU A 45 8.10 -4.24 -5.01
CA GLU A 45 9.28 -3.74 -4.31
C GLU A 45 9.29 -2.22 -4.32
N ARG A 46 9.57 -1.64 -3.14
CA ARG A 46 9.65 -0.19 -2.96
C ARG A 46 11.01 0.30 -3.44
N TYR A 47 11.05 1.41 -4.17
CA TYR A 47 12.30 2.05 -4.59
C TYR A 47 12.28 3.55 -4.29
N ARG A 48 13.46 4.14 -4.17
CA ARG A 48 13.63 5.59 -3.98
C ARG A 48 13.86 6.25 -5.33
N THR A 49 13.14 7.33 -5.61
CA THR A 49 13.32 8.14 -6.82
C THR A 49 14.52 9.07 -6.67
N ARG A 50 15.01 9.63 -7.79
CA ARG A 50 16.16 10.55 -7.80
C ARG A 50 15.93 11.82 -6.97
N ASP A 51 14.68 12.29 -6.90
CA ASP A 51 14.25 13.44 -6.09
C ASP A 51 13.90 13.05 -4.65
N GLY A 52 14.21 11.81 -4.23
CA GLY A 52 14.12 11.38 -2.82
C GLY A 52 12.76 10.84 -2.38
N LYS A 53 11.75 10.80 -3.26
CA LYS A 53 10.42 10.21 -3.01
C LYS A 53 10.46 8.68 -3.09
N TYR A 54 9.31 8.05 -2.87
CA TYR A 54 9.14 6.60 -2.96
C TYR A 54 8.14 6.19 -4.03
N GLY A 55 8.54 5.19 -4.82
CA GLY A 55 7.70 4.50 -5.79
C GLY A 55 7.64 2.99 -5.52
N TRP A 56 6.82 2.30 -6.29
CA TRP A 56 6.61 0.86 -6.22
C TRP A 56 6.76 0.27 -7.61
N LYS A 57 7.47 -0.84 -7.75
CA LYS A 57 7.59 -1.59 -8.99
C LYS A 57 7.28 -3.07 -8.76
N PRO A 58 6.79 -3.79 -9.77
CA PRO A 58 6.67 -5.24 -9.69
C PRO A 58 8.01 -5.89 -9.31
N ARG A 59 7.97 -6.83 -8.37
CA ARG A 59 9.14 -7.61 -7.95
C ARG A 59 9.60 -8.58 -9.04
N THR A 60 8.67 -9.03 -9.87
CA THR A 60 8.92 -9.84 -11.05
C THR A 60 8.64 -9.00 -12.31
N LYS A 61 9.18 -9.40 -13.47
CA LYS A 61 8.94 -8.70 -14.75
C LYS A 61 7.49 -8.86 -15.27
N GLU A 62 6.62 -9.53 -14.53
CA GLU A 62 5.25 -9.80 -14.94
C GLU A 62 4.29 -8.72 -14.41
N PHE A 63 3.64 -8.02 -15.33
CA PHE A 63 2.53 -7.13 -15.02
C PHE A 63 1.26 -7.96 -14.86
N LYS A 64 0.91 -8.29 -13.61
CA LYS A 64 -0.42 -8.82 -13.27
C LYS A 64 -1.12 -7.79 -12.41
N ALA A 65 -2.37 -7.46 -12.76
CA ALA A 65 -3.22 -6.64 -11.92
C ALA A 65 -3.37 -7.32 -10.55
N ILE A 66 -3.19 -6.55 -9.48
CA ILE A 66 -3.31 -7.05 -8.12
C ILE A 66 -4.70 -6.66 -7.63
N GLU A 67 -5.61 -7.63 -7.55
CA GLU A 67 -6.86 -7.45 -6.81
C GLU A 67 -6.55 -7.47 -5.31
N VAL A 68 -7.15 -6.53 -4.55
CA VAL A 68 -6.91 -6.27 -3.11
C VAL A 68 -8.23 -6.33 -2.34
#